data_AF-A0A4Y2NT13-F1
#
_entry.id   AF-A0A4Y2NT13-F1
#
_cell.length_a   1.000
_cell.length_b   1.000
_cell.length_c   1.000
_cell.angle_alpha   90.00
_cell.angle_beta   90.00
_cell.angle_gamma   90.00
#
_symmetry.space_group_name_H-M   'P 1'
#
loop_
_entity.id
_entity.type
_entity.pdbx_description
1 polymer ?
#
loop_
_entity_poly.entity_id
_entity_poly.type
_entity_poly.pdbx_seq_one_letter_code
_entity_poly.pdbx_strand_id
1 'polypeptide(L)'
;MRVFLTVASVQKECTANENIQKIAGANWGLNKAYRRRPYITLAESMVLHGAAACAYPLSDRQERQLNSLQSKFLLNISGAYSTTPKAALQVMEGLLPLHLKTEQEAVYVRVTRLGIDRHLKD
;
A
#
# COMPACT_ATOMS: atom_id res chain seq x y z
N MET A 1 -4.96 16.90 -11.13
CA MET A 1 -6.00 16.92 -10.06
C MET A 1 -6.58 15.54 -9.67
N ARG A 2 -6.21 14.42 -10.33
CA ARG A 2 -6.81 13.08 -10.06
C ARG A 2 -6.14 12.27 -8.94
N VAL A 3 -4.86 12.49 -8.63
CA VAL A 3 -4.11 11.72 -7.59
C VAL A 3 -4.63 11.99 -6.17
N PHE A 4 -5.11 13.21 -5.89
CA PHE A 4 -5.65 13.58 -4.58
C PHE A 4 -6.96 12.86 -4.25
N LEU A 5 -7.80 12.59 -5.25
CA LEU A 5 -9.06 11.86 -5.05
C LEU A 5 -8.80 10.39 -4.70
N THR A 6 -7.76 9.77 -5.27
CA THR A 6 -7.41 8.37 -5.00
C THR A 6 -6.83 8.18 -3.60
N VAL A 7 -5.93 9.07 -3.16
CA VAL A 7 -5.40 9.04 -1.79
C VAL A 7 -6.52 9.30 -0.77
N ALA A 8 -7.46 10.21 -1.06
CA ALA A 8 -8.60 10.47 -0.19
C ALA A 8 -9.57 9.27 -0.10
N SER A 9 -9.82 8.57 -1.21
CA SER A 9 -10.65 7.34 -1.22
C SER A 9 -10.00 6.24 -0.40
N VAL A 10 -8.69 6.01 -0.63
CA VAL A 10 -7.89 5.07 0.14
C VAL A 10 -7.87 5.43 1.62
N GLN A 11 -7.70 6.71 1.97
CA GLN A 11 -7.70 7.19 3.35
C GLN A 11 -9.07 6.98 4.04
N LYS A 12 -10.18 7.13 3.30
CA LYS A 12 -11.54 6.90 3.80
C LYS A 12 -11.79 5.42 4.11
N GLU A 13 -11.24 4.50 3.32
CA GLU A 13 -11.29 3.07 3.61
C GLU A 13 -10.44 2.69 4.83
N CYS A 14 -9.30 3.36 5.01
CA CYS A 14 -8.42 3.16 6.16
C CYS A 14 -9.08 3.57 7.48
N THR A 15 -9.75 4.72 7.50
CA THR A 15 -10.49 5.18 8.69
C THR A 15 -11.70 4.31 8.99
N ALA A 16 -12.37 3.78 7.97
CA ALA A 16 -13.44 2.80 8.16
C ALA A 16 -12.94 1.50 8.82
N ASN A 17 -11.80 0.98 8.38
CA ASN A 17 -11.18 -0.20 9.00
C ASN A 17 -10.74 0.06 10.45
N GLU A 18 -10.14 1.22 10.75
CA GLU A 18 -9.78 1.61 12.12
C GLU A 18 -10.99 1.59 13.06
N ASN A 19 -12.17 2.01 12.59
CA ASN A 19 -13.40 1.98 13.39
C ASN A 19 -13.96 0.57 13.61
N ILE A 20 -13.86 -0.31 12.61
CA ILE A 20 -14.26 -1.73 12.74
C ILE A 20 -13.38 -2.44 13.78
N GLN A 21 -12.08 -2.13 13.81
CA GLN A 21 -11.16 -2.71 14.80
C GLN A 21 -11.44 -2.24 16.23
N LYS A 22 -11.91 -1.00 16.43
CA LYS A 22 -12.30 -0.49 17.77
C LYS A 22 -13.49 -1.23 18.38
N ILE A 23 -14.35 -1.81 17.55
CA ILE A 23 -15.52 -2.59 17.97
C ILE A 23 -15.11 -4.02 18.37
N ALA A 24 -14.00 -4.53 17.81
CA ALA A 24 -13.47 -5.84 18.16
C ALA A 24 -12.75 -5.81 19.51
N GLY A 25 -13.20 -6.62 20.47
CA GLY A 25 -12.57 -6.73 21.80
C GLY A 25 -11.27 -7.53 21.79
N ALA A 26 -10.42 -7.34 22.80
CA ALA A 26 -9.08 -7.94 22.93
C ALA A 26 -9.03 -9.48 22.82
N ASN A 27 -10.12 -10.18 23.20
CA ASN A 27 -10.24 -11.64 23.13
C ASN A 27 -11.06 -12.17 21.93
N TRP A 28 -11.66 -11.30 21.12
CA TRP A 28 -12.54 -11.69 19.99
C TRP A 28 -12.16 -10.92 18.72
N GLY A 29 -10.86 -10.92 18.41
CA GLY A 29 -10.31 -10.21 17.25
C GLY A 29 -10.71 -10.82 15.90
N LEU A 30 -10.69 -10.00 14.85
CA LEU A 30 -10.88 -10.47 13.48
C LEU A 30 -9.79 -11.50 13.09
N ASN A 31 -10.20 -12.58 12.42
CA ASN A 31 -9.27 -13.55 11.84
C ASN A 31 -8.22 -12.82 10.96
N LYS A 32 -6.96 -13.27 10.98
CA LYS A 32 -5.86 -12.73 10.17
C LYS A 32 -6.25 -12.59 8.68
N ALA A 33 -7.01 -13.53 8.13
CA ALA A 33 -7.51 -13.47 6.76
C ALA A 33 -8.48 -12.30 6.53
N TYR A 34 -9.38 -12.02 7.47
CA TYR A 34 -10.29 -10.87 7.40
C TYR A 34 -9.55 -9.55 7.57
N ARG A 35 -8.53 -9.50 8.44
CA ARG A 35 -7.67 -8.31 8.61
C ARG A 35 -6.79 -8.04 7.38
N ARG A 36 -6.48 -9.07 6.59
CA ARG A 36 -5.67 -8.98 5.36
C ARG A 36 -6.46 -8.49 4.15
N ARG A 37 -7.77 -8.72 4.09
CA ARG A 37 -8.63 -8.31 2.95
C ARG A 37 -8.50 -6.82 2.60
N PRO A 38 -8.65 -5.87 3.55
CA PRO A 38 -8.50 -4.44 3.24
C PRO A 38 -7.15 -4.08 2.62
N TYR A 39 -6.07 -4.74 3.06
CA TYR A 39 -4.74 -4.51 2.51
C TYR A 39 -4.60 -5.00 1.06
N ILE A 40 -5.17 -6.16 0.72
CA ILE A 40 -5.15 -6.69 -0.65
C ILE A 40 -5.90 -5.75 -1.58
N THR A 41 -7.11 -5.32 -1.20
CA THR A 41 -7.93 -4.39 -1.99
C THR A 41 -7.22 -3.06 -2.22
N LEU A 42 -6.53 -2.53 -1.22
CA LEU A 42 -5.73 -1.32 -1.36
C LEU A 42 -4.52 -1.51 -2.28
N ALA A 43 -3.79 -2.62 -2.13
CA ALA A 43 -2.66 -2.93 -2.99
C ALA A 43 -3.08 -3.10 -4.45
N GLU A 44 -4.19 -3.79 -4.70
CA GLU A 44 -4.80 -3.95 -6.03
C GLU A 44 -5.25 -2.60 -6.61
N SER A 45 -5.93 -1.77 -5.82
CA SER A 45 -6.38 -0.44 -6.26
C SER A 45 -5.21 0.49 -6.60
N MET A 46 -4.12 0.41 -5.82
CA MET A 46 -2.91 1.19 -6.07
C MET A 46 -2.13 0.70 -7.30
N VAL A 47 -2.13 -0.60 -7.58
CA VAL A 47 -1.58 -1.14 -8.83
C VAL A 47 -2.46 -0.76 -10.01
N LEU A 48 -3.77 -1.01 -9.94
CA LEU A 48 -4.71 -0.80 -11.05
C LEU A 48 -4.88 0.68 -11.43
N HIS A 49 -4.87 1.58 -10.44
CA HIS A 49 -5.13 3.00 -10.66
C HIS A 49 -3.90 3.89 -10.42
N GLY A 50 -3.04 3.54 -9.48
CA GLY A 50 -1.80 4.26 -9.23
C GLY A 50 -0.83 4.15 -10.41
N ALA A 51 -0.67 2.97 -11.01
CA ALA A 51 0.21 2.78 -12.17
C ALA A 51 -0.21 3.63 -13.39
N ALA A 52 -1.52 3.78 -13.62
CA ALA A 52 -2.04 4.60 -14.71
C ALA A 52 -1.81 6.11 -14.50
N ALA A 53 -1.69 6.56 -13.24
CA ALA A 53 -1.39 7.94 -12.88
C ALA A 53 0.12 8.19 -12.70
N CYS A 54 0.91 7.15 -12.43
CA CYS A 54 2.36 7.20 -12.24
C CYS A 54 3.09 7.10 -13.59
N ALA A 55 2.94 8.11 -14.44
CA ALA A 55 3.87 8.31 -15.56
C ALA A 55 5.27 8.77 -15.08
N TYR A 56 5.35 9.25 -13.83
CA TYR A 56 6.55 9.76 -13.15
C TYR A 56 6.74 9.05 -11.81
N PRO A 57 7.99 8.95 -11.30
CA PRO A 57 8.26 8.43 -9.96
C PRO A 57 7.47 9.21 -8.90
N LEU A 58 7.09 8.52 -7.83
CA LEU A 58 6.35 9.13 -6.73
C LEU A 58 7.20 10.23 -6.09
N SER A 59 6.56 11.31 -5.64
CA SER A 59 7.28 12.30 -4.81
C SER A 59 7.53 11.72 -3.41
N ASP A 60 8.62 12.15 -2.76
CA ASP A 60 8.96 11.76 -1.38
C ASP A 60 7.79 11.88 -0.41
N ARG A 61 6.96 12.92 -0.59
CA ARG A 61 5.78 13.15 0.24
C ARG A 61 4.74 12.04 0.05
N GLN A 62 4.47 11.66 -1.20
CA GLN A 62 3.52 10.59 -1.53
C GLN A 62 4.04 9.24 -1.02
N GLU A 63 5.33 8.96 -1.21
CA GLU A 63 5.95 7.73 -0.69
C GLU A 63 5.84 7.62 0.82
N ARG A 64 6.11 8.71 1.56
CA ARG A 64 5.96 8.74 3.02
C ARG A 64 4.51 8.50 3.43
N GLN A 65 3.55 9.07 2.72
CA GLN A 65 2.13 8.84 3.00
C GLN A 65 1.72 7.38 2.75
N LEU A 66 2.14 6.81 1.63
CA LEU A 66 1.88 5.40 1.31
C LEU A 66 2.59 4.47 2.30
N ASN A 67 3.81 4.79 2.69
CA ASN A 67 4.57 4.03 3.66
C ASN A 67 3.95 4.04 5.05
N SER A 68 3.45 5.20 5.49
CA SER A 68 2.71 5.36 6.75
C SER A 68 1.42 4.52 6.73
N LEU A 69 0.68 4.59 5.61
CA LEU A 69 -0.53 3.81 5.43
C LEU A 69 -0.26 2.29 5.47
N GLN A 70 0.73 1.84 4.70
CA GLN A 70 1.14 0.44 4.70
C GLN A 70 1.56 -0.03 6.10
N SER A 71 2.28 0.81 6.85
CA SER A 71 2.74 0.46 8.20
C SER A 71 1.57 0.20 9.15
N LYS A 72 0.51 1.02 9.09
CA LYS A 72 -0.71 0.83 9.89
C LYS A 72 -1.40 -0.50 9.57
N PHE A 73 -1.48 -0.88 8.29
CA PHE A 73 -2.07 -2.16 7.91
C PHE A 73 -1.23 -3.37 8.32
N LEU A 74 0.09 -3.29 8.18
CA LEU A 74 0.98 -4.37 8.61
C LEU A 74 0.88 -4.62 10.11
N LEU A 75 0.79 -3.56 10.92
CA LEU A 75 0.54 -3.67 12.35
C LEU A 75 -0.83 -4.27 12.65
N ASN A 76 -1.87 -3.86 11.92
CA ASN A 76 -3.21 -4.41 12.10
C ASN A 76 -3.28 -5.92 11.78
N ILE A 77 -2.64 -6.35 10.69
CA ILE A 77 -2.65 -7.76 10.25
C ILE A 77 -1.84 -8.64 11.21
N SER A 78 -0.63 -8.20 11.56
CA SER A 78 0.27 -8.96 12.45
C SER A 78 -0.18 -8.93 13.90
N GLY A 79 -0.89 -7.88 14.33
CA GLY A 79 -1.17 -7.63 15.75
C GLY A 79 0.08 -7.27 16.57
N ALA A 80 1.18 -6.91 15.91
CA ALA A 80 2.45 -6.58 16.55
C ALA A 80 2.42 -5.18 17.19
N TYR A 81 3.33 -4.94 18.13
CA TYR A 81 3.52 -3.62 18.73
C TYR A 81 3.98 -2.58 17.69
N SER A 82 3.61 -1.32 17.91
CA SER A 82 3.99 -0.20 17.02
C SER A 82 5.51 0.00 16.89
N THR A 83 6.30 -0.54 17.83
CA THR A 83 7.76 -0.49 17.85
C THR A 83 8.42 -1.59 17.00
N THR A 84 7.66 -2.56 16.47
CA THR A 84 8.22 -3.64 15.65
C THR A 84 8.70 -3.08 14.29
N PRO A 85 9.94 -3.38 13.86
CA PRO A 85 10.46 -2.90 12.58
C PRO A 85 9.62 -3.34 11.39
N LYS A 86 9.27 -2.41 10.50
CA LYS A 86 8.43 -2.66 9.31
C LYS A 86 9.01 -3.75 8.39
N ALA A 87 10.34 -3.78 8.23
CA ALA A 87 11.03 -4.80 7.44
C ALA A 87 10.80 -6.21 8.00
N ALA A 88 10.81 -6.36 9.34
CA ALA A 88 10.51 -7.65 9.97
C ALA A 88 9.05 -8.05 9.75
N LEU A 89 8.11 -7.10 9.86
CA LEU A 89 6.70 -7.36 9.59
C LEU A 89 6.43 -7.80 8.14
N GLN A 90 7.16 -7.22 7.18
CA GLN A 90 7.03 -7.60 5.76
C GLN A 90 7.48 -9.04 5.51
N VAL A 91 8.58 -9.47 6.14
CA VAL A 91 9.08 -10.84 6.05
C VAL A 91 8.11 -11.82 6.73
N MET A 92 7.60 -11.47 7.92
CA MET A 92 6.63 -12.29 8.65
C MET A 92 5.29 -12.46 7.92
N GLU A 93 4.85 -11.43 7.19
CA GLU A 93 3.59 -11.45 6.45
C GLU A 93 3.75 -11.91 4.99
N GLY A 94 4.98 -12.02 4.47
CA GLY A 94 5.27 -12.34 3.08
C GLY A 94 4.76 -11.26 2.10
N LEU A 95 4.80 -10.00 2.51
CA LEU A 95 4.22 -8.87 1.78
C LEU A 95 5.30 -7.94 1.22
N LEU A 96 5.27 -7.71 -0.10
CA LEU A 96 6.19 -6.81 -0.78
C LEU A 96 5.90 -5.33 -0.42
N PRO A 97 6.92 -4.47 -0.21
CA PRO A 97 6.75 -3.03 -0.03
C PRO A 97 5.93 -2.40 -1.17
N LEU A 98 4.94 -1.56 -0.82
CA LEU A 98 4.05 -0.98 -1.84
C LEU A 98 4.79 -0.03 -2.79
N HIS A 99 5.77 0.72 -2.29
CA HIS A 99 6.59 1.62 -3.09
C HIS A 99 7.32 0.88 -4.23
N LEU A 100 7.92 -0.29 -3.93
CA LEU A 100 8.57 -1.14 -4.94
C LEU A 100 7.60 -1.65 -6.00
N LYS A 101 6.37 -2.03 -5.59
CA LYS A 101 5.32 -2.40 -6.56
C LYS A 101 4.94 -1.24 -7.46
N THR A 102 4.74 -0.05 -6.91
CA THR A 102 4.38 1.13 -7.71
C THR A 102 5.49 1.54 -8.67
N GLU A 103 6.76 1.42 -8.28
CA GLU A 103 7.89 1.68 -9.18
C GLU A 103 7.95 0.64 -10.31
N GLN A 104 7.83 -0.65 -9.97
CA GLN A 104 7.82 -1.72 -10.96
C GLN A 104 6.70 -1.53 -11.98
N GLU A 105 5.50 -1.19 -11.53
CA GLU A 105 4.35 -0.90 -12.39
C GLU A 105 4.54 0.38 -13.21
N ALA A 106 5.14 1.42 -12.65
CA ALA A 106 5.46 2.65 -13.38
C ALA A 106 6.47 2.38 -14.50
N VAL A 107 7.50 1.56 -14.24
CA VAL A 107 8.45 1.10 -15.26
C VAL A 107 7.73 0.27 -16.33
N TYR A 108 6.90 -0.69 -15.92
CA TYR A 108 6.13 -1.53 -16.84
C TYR A 108 5.20 -0.70 -17.75
N VAL A 109 4.44 0.25 -17.19
CA VAL A 109 3.57 1.16 -17.95
C VAL A 109 4.38 2.03 -18.91
N ARG A 110 5.53 2.55 -18.49
CA ARG A 110 6.40 3.36 -19.36
C ARG A 110 6.93 2.58 -20.54
N VAL A 111 7.38 1.34 -20.32
CA VAL A 111 7.93 0.46 -21.37
C VAL A 111 6.82 -0.01 -22.30
N THR A 112 5.71 -0.51 -21.77
CA THR A 112 4.66 -1.16 -22.58
C THR A 112 3.67 -0.21 -23.22
N ARG A 113 3.32 0.91 -22.56
CA ARG A 113 2.25 1.81 -23.03
C ARG A 113 2.79 3.08 -23.68
N LEU A 114 3.94 3.57 -23.21
CA LEU A 114 4.53 4.82 -23.72
C LEU A 114 5.68 4.57 -24.70
N GLY A 115 6.16 3.32 -24.84
CA GLY A 115 7.27 2.98 -25.74
C GLY A 115 8.56 3.72 -25.41
N ILE A 116 8.68 4.25 -24.19
CA ILE A 116 9.87 4.98 -23.75
C ILE A 116 10.88 3.95 -23.25
N ASP A 117 11.51 3.26 -24.19
CA ASP A 117 12.68 2.42 -23.92
C ASP A 117 13.89 3.33 -23.74
N ARG A 118 13.93 4.06 -22.62
CA ARG A 118 15.14 4.80 -22.24
C ARG A 118 16.11 3.80 -21.65
N HIS A 119 16.96 3.30 -22.54
CA HIS A 119 18.35 2.90 -22.31
C HIS A 119 18.63 2.52 -20.84
N LEU A 120 18.43 1.24 -20.52
CA LEU A 120 19.12 0.58 -19.43
C LEU A 120 20.62 0.70 -19.71
N LYS A 121 21.29 1.69 -19.14
CA LYS A 121 22.72 1.69 -18.93
C LYS A 121 23.01 2.24 -17.54
N ASP A 122 23.63 1.34 -16.79
CA ASP A 122 24.48 1.50 -15.62
C ASP A 122 23.82 1.86 -14.28
#